data_AF-A0A343JDN5-F1
#
_entry.id   AF-A0A343JDN5-F1
#
_cell.length_a   1.000
_cell.length_b   1.000
_cell.length_c   1.000
_cell.angle_alpha   90.00
_cell.angle_beta   90.00
_cell.angle_gamma   90.00
#
_symmetry.space_group_name_H-M   'P 1'
#
loop_
_entity.id
_entity.type
_entity.pdbx_description
1 polymer ?
#
loop_
_entity_poly.entity_id
_entity_poly.type
_entity_poly.pdbx_seq_one_letter_code
_entity_poly.pdbx_strand_id
1 'polypeptide(L)'
;MNKVNLHRTFIGLLSLMNSIIIIIKLMYTMPYIVQETLLYINLIICIVFSADYFFRIVRSKNKFQFILNNKVDLISLIPLKYIDSLSNFTIIGHNINLIFNLIILIILILKFKNNIKYLVKENKFNYLLILTTIIIVLGAVVISLLEEMPFIDAIWWSFVTFTTVGYGDVLIESPLGKIVAILLMILGVGFISVTTSTMAVYIINKEGYKKQKKGYRENAIDLIKYNLDNIDDLSDKDLEDIYYTLKRLKHNKK
;
A
#
# COMPACT_ATOMS: atom_id res chain seq x y z
N MET A 1 -0.72 -11.42 11.81
CA MET A 1 -1.74 -11.05 10.80
C MET A 1 -2.78 -12.16 10.76
N ASN A 2 -4.05 -11.88 11.05
CA ASN A 2 -5.12 -12.90 11.01
C ASN A 2 -5.30 -13.46 9.59
N LYS A 3 -5.58 -14.78 9.45
CA LYS A 3 -5.82 -15.43 8.13
C LYS A 3 -6.89 -14.70 7.30
N VAL A 4 -7.90 -14.14 7.97
CA VAL A 4 -8.97 -13.34 7.33
C VAL A 4 -8.45 -12.02 6.76
N ASN A 5 -7.49 -11.38 7.43
CA ASN A 5 -6.87 -10.14 6.96
C ASN A 5 -6.00 -10.43 5.73
N LEU A 6 -5.24 -11.53 5.74
CA LEU A 6 -4.40 -11.94 4.61
C LEU A 6 -5.22 -12.28 3.36
N HIS A 7 -6.33 -13.02 3.53
CA HIS A 7 -7.24 -13.33 2.43
C HIS A 7 -7.82 -12.06 1.80
N ARG A 8 -8.37 -11.15 2.61
CA ARG A 8 -8.93 -9.91 2.08
C ARG A 8 -7.88 -9.03 1.40
N THR A 9 -6.62 -9.07 1.85
CA THR A 9 -5.55 -8.25 1.26
C THR A 9 -5.21 -8.77 -0.11
N PHE A 10 -5.18 -10.09 -0.24
CA PHE A 10 -4.94 -10.76 -1.51
C PHE A 10 -6.04 -10.41 -2.54
N ILE A 11 -7.32 -10.48 -2.16
CA ILE A 11 -8.41 -10.08 -3.05
C ILE A 11 -8.35 -8.58 -3.38
N GLY A 12 -7.96 -7.74 -2.41
CA GLY A 12 -7.69 -6.32 -2.63
C GLY A 12 -6.61 -6.11 -3.70
N LEU A 13 -5.43 -6.69 -3.54
CA LEU A 13 -4.32 -6.56 -4.51
C LEU A 13 -4.70 -7.06 -5.90
N LEU A 14 -5.44 -8.17 -6.01
CA LEU A 14 -5.96 -8.64 -7.29
C LEU A 14 -6.91 -7.63 -7.94
N SER A 15 -7.76 -6.95 -7.16
CA SER A 15 -8.65 -5.90 -7.70
C SER A 15 -7.87 -4.66 -8.17
N LEU A 16 -6.78 -4.31 -7.48
CA LEU A 16 -5.86 -3.26 -7.92
C LEU A 16 -5.18 -3.65 -9.23
N MET A 17 -4.62 -4.86 -9.31
CA MET A 17 -3.98 -5.37 -10.52
C MET A 17 -4.95 -5.36 -11.71
N ASN A 18 -6.20 -5.78 -11.47
CA ASN A 18 -7.23 -5.76 -12.51
C ASN A 18 -7.64 -4.35 -12.92
N SER A 19 -7.63 -3.38 -12.00
CA SER A 19 -7.88 -1.97 -12.32
C SER A 19 -6.78 -1.39 -13.22
N ILE A 20 -5.52 -1.76 -12.98
CA ILE A 20 -4.37 -1.36 -13.81
C ILE A 20 -4.48 -1.92 -15.22
N ILE A 21 -4.90 -3.19 -15.38
CA ILE A 21 -5.14 -3.80 -16.69
C ILE A 21 -6.18 -3.00 -17.49
N ILE A 22 -7.28 -2.59 -16.86
CA ILE A 22 -8.32 -1.77 -17.51
C ILE A 22 -7.78 -0.40 -17.89
N ILE A 23 -7.00 0.24 -17.01
CA ILE A 23 -6.39 1.53 -17.29
C ILE A 23 -5.45 1.43 -18.50
N ILE A 24 -4.54 0.45 -18.53
CA ILE A 24 -3.63 0.23 -19.66
C ILE A 24 -4.40 0.04 -20.96
N LYS A 25 -5.48 -0.75 -20.93
CA LYS A 25 -6.36 -0.97 -22.09
C LYS A 25 -7.06 0.31 -22.57
N LEU A 26 -7.52 1.16 -21.64
CA LEU A 26 -8.19 2.42 -21.99
C LEU A 26 -7.22 3.47 -22.54
N MET A 27 -5.96 3.43 -22.11
CA MET A 27 -4.96 4.46 -22.43
C MET A 27 -4.15 4.16 -23.69
N TYR A 28 -4.09 2.90 -24.14
CA TYR A 28 -3.21 2.49 -25.24
C TYR A 28 -3.86 1.57 -26.26
N THR A 29 -3.58 1.84 -27.54
CA THR A 29 -3.78 0.90 -28.64
C THR A 29 -2.59 -0.07 -28.72
N MET A 30 -2.71 -1.19 -28.02
CA MET A 30 -1.66 -2.22 -27.95
C MET A 30 -1.71 -3.20 -29.13
N PRO A 31 -0.60 -3.85 -29.49
CA PRO A 31 -0.61 -4.98 -30.43
C PRO A 31 -1.55 -6.09 -29.94
N TYR A 32 -2.23 -6.76 -30.88
CA TYR A 32 -3.23 -7.80 -30.58
C TYR A 32 -2.74 -8.85 -29.57
N ILE A 33 -1.47 -9.27 -29.67
CA ILE A 33 -0.86 -10.26 -28.78
C ILE A 33 -0.81 -9.79 -27.32
N VAL A 34 -0.55 -8.50 -27.07
CA VAL A 34 -0.46 -7.92 -25.73
C VAL A 34 -1.86 -7.73 -25.16
N GLN A 35 -2.81 -7.33 -26.00
CA GLN A 35 -4.21 -7.19 -25.59
C GLN A 35 -4.81 -8.55 -25.17
N GLU A 36 -4.62 -9.61 -25.95
CA GLU A 36 -5.11 -10.95 -25.59
C GLU A 36 -4.47 -11.45 -24.29
N THR A 37 -3.16 -11.27 -24.09
CA THR A 37 -2.51 -11.73 -22.85
C THR A 37 -3.06 -11.01 -21.61
N LEU A 38 -3.29 -9.70 -21.69
CA LEU A 38 -3.94 -8.93 -20.61
C LEU A 38 -5.37 -9.41 -20.33
N LEU A 39 -6.14 -9.75 -21.39
CA LEU A 39 -7.49 -10.31 -21.23
C LEU A 39 -7.48 -11.72 -20.62
N TYR A 40 -6.48 -12.55 -20.94
CA TYR A 40 -6.28 -13.85 -20.29
C TYR A 40 -5.96 -13.71 -18.80
N ILE A 41 -5.09 -12.76 -18.44
CA ILE A 41 -4.78 -12.47 -17.03
C ILE A 41 -6.04 -11.99 -16.30
N ASN A 42 -6.80 -11.06 -16.90
CA ASN A 42 -8.09 -10.60 -16.36
C ASN A 42 -9.06 -11.77 -16.14
N LEU A 43 -9.15 -12.70 -17.09
CA LEU A 43 -10.00 -13.89 -16.97
C LEU A 43 -9.60 -14.75 -15.76
N ILE A 44 -8.30 -14.99 -15.56
CA ILE A 44 -7.80 -15.75 -14.40
C ILE A 44 -8.19 -15.05 -13.10
N ILE A 45 -8.03 -13.73 -13.01
CA ILE A 45 -8.44 -12.94 -11.83
C ILE A 45 -9.95 -13.07 -11.58
N CYS A 46 -10.76 -12.97 -12.64
CA CYS A 46 -12.21 -13.12 -12.55
C CYS A 46 -12.63 -14.53 -12.10
N ILE A 47 -11.90 -15.58 -12.51
CA ILE A 47 -12.11 -16.96 -12.02
C ILE A 47 -11.85 -17.02 -10.52
N VAL A 48 -10.75 -16.42 -10.04
CA VAL A 48 -10.44 -16.33 -8.60
C VAL A 48 -11.54 -15.56 -7.85
N PHE A 49 -12.02 -14.43 -8.37
CA PHE A 49 -13.12 -13.69 -7.77
C PHE A 49 -14.42 -14.49 -7.73
N SER A 50 -14.70 -15.25 -8.80
CA SER A 50 -15.89 -16.08 -8.91
C SER A 50 -15.86 -17.22 -7.91
N ALA A 51 -14.73 -17.93 -7.79
CA ALA A 51 -14.55 -18.98 -6.80
C ALA A 51 -14.69 -18.46 -5.37
N ASP A 52 -14.08 -17.31 -5.07
CA ASP A 52 -14.19 -16.65 -3.76
C ASP A 52 -15.63 -16.24 -3.44
N TYR A 53 -16.33 -15.60 -4.39
CA TYR A 53 -17.73 -15.19 -4.21
C TYR A 53 -18.64 -16.39 -4.04
N PHE A 54 -18.45 -17.44 -4.85
CA PHE A 54 -19.23 -18.68 -4.81
C PHE A 54 -19.06 -19.40 -3.46
N PHE A 55 -17.83 -19.47 -2.95
CA PHE A 55 -17.58 -20.09 -1.65
C PHE A 55 -18.24 -19.30 -0.51
N ARG A 56 -18.22 -17.96 -0.58
CA ARG A 56 -18.86 -17.09 0.41
C ARG A 56 -20.39 -17.17 0.37
N ILE A 57 -21.00 -17.25 -0.82
CA ILE A 57 -22.47 -17.37 -0.92
C ILE A 57 -22.96 -18.74 -0.46
N VAL A 58 -22.25 -19.83 -0.76
CA VAL A 58 -22.61 -21.19 -0.31
C VAL A 58 -22.57 -21.31 1.21
N ARG A 59 -21.61 -20.64 1.87
CA ARG A 59 -21.51 -20.59 3.34
C ARG A 59 -22.47 -19.62 4.01
N SER A 60 -23.15 -18.76 3.25
CA SER A 60 -24.05 -17.76 3.81
C SER A 60 -25.38 -18.39 4.22
N LYS A 61 -25.92 -17.99 5.39
CA LYS A 61 -27.22 -18.49 5.88
C LYS A 61 -28.39 -18.08 4.97
N ASN A 62 -28.30 -16.90 4.34
CA ASN A 62 -29.32 -16.39 3.43
C ASN A 62 -28.65 -15.84 2.16
N LYS A 63 -28.81 -16.57 1.05
CA LYS A 63 -28.17 -16.28 -0.24
C LYS A 63 -28.64 -14.95 -0.84
N PHE A 64 -29.93 -14.64 -0.73
CA PHE A 64 -30.50 -13.43 -1.31
C PHE A 64 -29.98 -12.17 -0.60
N GLN A 65 -30.00 -12.20 0.74
CA GLN A 65 -29.44 -11.11 1.55
C GLN A 65 -27.93 -10.94 1.32
N PHE A 66 -27.21 -12.06 1.14
CA PHE A 66 -25.79 -12.03 0.81
C PHE A 66 -25.51 -11.31 -0.51
N ILE A 67 -26.27 -11.61 -1.57
CA ILE A 67 -26.11 -10.98 -2.89
C ILE A 67 -26.36 -9.47 -2.79
N LEU A 68 -27.44 -9.07 -2.12
CA LEU A 68 -27.79 -7.66 -1.94
C LEU A 68 -26.73 -6.86 -1.17
N ASN A 69 -26.05 -7.51 -0.22
CA ASN A 69 -24.99 -6.87 0.56
C ASN A 69 -23.64 -6.82 -0.17
N ASN A 70 -23.40 -7.69 -1.15
CA ASN A 70 -22.12 -7.84 -1.85
C ASN A 70 -22.22 -7.53 -3.36
N LYS A 71 -22.94 -6.46 -3.72
CA LYS A 71 -23.16 -6.04 -5.12
C LYS A 71 -21.85 -5.72 -5.86
N VAL A 72 -20.90 -5.09 -5.18
CA VAL A 72 -19.57 -4.75 -5.74
C VAL A 72 -18.82 -6.02 -6.15
N ASP A 73 -18.85 -7.04 -5.30
CA ASP A 73 -18.18 -8.30 -5.60
C ASP A 73 -18.87 -9.03 -6.77
N LEU A 74 -20.21 -9.00 -6.83
CA LEU A 74 -20.97 -9.61 -7.91
C LEU A 74 -20.65 -9.00 -9.28
N ILE A 75 -20.63 -7.67 -9.39
CA ILE A 75 -20.38 -7.00 -10.67
C ILE A 75 -18.92 -7.18 -11.10
N SER A 76 -17.99 -7.29 -10.14
CA SER A 76 -16.58 -7.55 -10.43
C SER A 76 -16.27 -8.96 -10.99
N LEU A 77 -17.27 -9.85 -11.07
CA LEU A 77 -17.11 -11.18 -11.63
C LEU A 77 -17.02 -11.19 -13.16
N ILE A 78 -17.47 -10.12 -13.82
CA ILE A 78 -17.62 -10.05 -15.28
C ILE A 78 -16.25 -9.94 -15.96
N PRO A 79 -15.83 -10.94 -16.78
CA PRO A 79 -14.57 -10.87 -17.51
C PRO A 79 -14.64 -9.91 -18.70
N LEU A 80 -13.58 -9.13 -18.90
CA LEU A 80 -13.52 -8.09 -19.92
C LEU A 80 -13.58 -8.64 -21.35
N LYS A 81 -13.06 -9.87 -21.55
CA LYS A 81 -13.08 -10.55 -22.85
C LYS A 81 -14.48 -10.66 -23.44
N TYR A 82 -15.50 -10.89 -22.60
CA TYR A 82 -16.88 -10.99 -23.07
C TYR A 82 -17.49 -9.63 -23.42
N ILE A 83 -17.08 -8.57 -22.72
CA ILE A 83 -17.53 -7.20 -23.01
C ILE A 83 -16.93 -6.72 -24.33
N ASP A 84 -15.65 -6.99 -24.56
CA ASP A 84 -14.98 -6.68 -25.84
C ASP A 84 -15.58 -7.46 -26.99
N SER A 85 -15.78 -8.78 -26.80
CA SER A 85 -16.38 -9.61 -27.83
C SER A 85 -17.78 -9.13 -28.22
N LEU A 86 -18.58 -8.63 -27.29
CA LEU A 86 -19.93 -8.13 -27.56
C LEU A 86 -19.91 -6.77 -28.26
N SER A 87 -19.03 -5.88 -27.83
CA SER A 87 -18.94 -4.51 -28.34
C SER A 87 -18.32 -4.38 -29.73
N ASN A 88 -17.48 -5.33 -30.14
CA ASN A 88 -16.83 -5.30 -31.46
C ASN A 88 -17.78 -5.57 -32.65
N PHE A 89 -19.03 -5.99 -32.40
CA PHE A 89 -20.01 -6.28 -33.46
C PHE A 89 -20.67 -5.03 -34.09
N THR A 90 -20.55 -3.84 -33.47
CA THR A 90 -21.20 -2.61 -33.97
C THR A 90 -20.33 -1.37 -33.76
N ILE A 91 -20.44 -0.38 -34.65
CA ILE A 91 -19.73 0.92 -34.53
C ILE A 91 -20.14 1.63 -33.22
N ILE A 92 -21.40 1.51 -32.82
CA ILE A 92 -21.93 2.02 -31.54
C ILE A 92 -21.32 1.25 -30.35
N GLY A 93 -21.00 -0.03 -30.55
CA GLY A 93 -20.44 -0.90 -29.54
C GLY A 93 -19.09 -0.43 -29.00
N HIS A 94 -18.27 0.27 -29.79
CA HIS A 94 -17.01 0.83 -29.30
C HIS A 94 -17.22 1.82 -28.15
N ASN A 95 -18.16 2.77 -28.29
CA ASN A 95 -18.47 3.75 -27.25
C ASN A 95 -19.12 3.09 -26.02
N ILE A 96 -19.93 2.06 -26.24
CA ILE A 96 -20.52 1.26 -25.16
C ILE A 96 -19.41 0.54 -24.36
N ASN A 97 -18.41 -0.03 -25.03
CA ASN A 97 -17.28 -0.70 -24.37
C ASN A 97 -16.53 0.23 -23.43
N LEU A 98 -16.25 1.46 -23.87
CA LEU A 98 -15.57 2.47 -23.06
C LEU A 98 -16.35 2.73 -21.76
N ILE A 99 -17.67 2.95 -21.87
CA ILE A 99 -18.54 3.20 -20.70
C ILE A 99 -18.53 2.00 -19.75
N PHE A 100 -18.65 0.77 -20.27
CA PHE A 100 -18.60 -0.44 -19.44
C PHE A 100 -17.27 -0.61 -18.72
N ASN A 101 -16.15 -0.40 -19.41
CA ASN A 101 -14.82 -0.48 -18.81
C ASN A 101 -14.64 0.56 -17.70
N LEU A 102 -15.17 1.78 -17.87
CA LEU A 102 -15.16 2.82 -16.83
C LEU A 102 -16.01 2.43 -15.61
N ILE A 103 -17.19 1.85 -15.82
CA ILE A 103 -18.05 1.36 -14.73
C ILE A 103 -17.33 0.26 -13.94
N ILE A 104 -16.72 -0.70 -14.63
CA ILE A 104 -16.00 -1.80 -13.98
C ILE A 104 -14.77 -1.28 -13.24
N LEU A 105 -14.05 -0.30 -13.81
CA LEU A 105 -12.93 0.35 -13.16
C LEU A 105 -13.35 0.96 -11.80
N ILE A 106 -14.45 1.73 -11.78
CA ILE A 106 -14.99 2.32 -10.55
C ILE A 106 -15.33 1.22 -9.53
N ILE A 107 -15.96 0.14 -9.97
CA ILE A 107 -16.35 -0.98 -9.10
C ILE A 107 -15.12 -1.70 -8.52
N LEU A 108 -14.06 -1.90 -9.31
CA LEU A 108 -12.81 -2.50 -8.83
C LEU A 108 -12.09 -1.60 -7.82
N ILE A 109 -12.12 -0.29 -8.02
CA ILE A 109 -11.58 0.68 -7.05
C ILE A 109 -12.38 0.62 -5.74
N LEU A 110 -13.71 0.54 -5.81
CA LEU A 110 -14.55 0.37 -4.61
C LEU A 110 -14.29 -0.97 -3.91
N LYS A 111 -14.09 -2.05 -4.67
CA LYS A 111 -13.72 -3.38 -4.16
C LYS A 111 -12.39 -3.34 -3.43
N PHE A 112 -11.38 -2.72 -4.04
CA PHE A 112 -10.07 -2.49 -3.43
C PHE A 112 -10.21 -1.74 -2.10
N LYS A 113 -10.92 -0.62 -2.10
CA LYS A 113 -11.16 0.19 -0.90
C LYS A 113 -11.80 -0.64 0.23
N ASN A 114 -12.85 -1.39 -0.08
CA ASN A 114 -13.54 -2.23 0.91
C ASN A 114 -12.66 -3.35 1.46
N ASN A 115 -11.83 -3.94 0.60
CA ASN A 115 -10.93 -5.04 0.94
C ASN A 115 -9.61 -4.60 1.56
N ILE A 116 -9.35 -3.30 1.68
CA ILE A 116 -8.13 -2.78 2.31
C ILE A 116 -8.45 -1.92 3.55
N LYS A 117 -9.74 -1.57 3.76
CA LYS A 117 -10.22 -0.75 4.89
C LYS A 117 -9.74 -1.21 6.28
N TYR A 118 -9.56 -2.51 6.50
CA TYR A 118 -9.07 -3.01 7.80
C TYR A 118 -7.55 -2.87 7.96
N LEU A 119 -6.76 -2.96 6.87
CA LEU A 119 -5.32 -2.66 6.93
C LEU A 119 -5.09 -1.19 7.30
N VAL A 120 -5.90 -0.31 6.70
CA VAL A 120 -5.87 1.13 6.96
C VAL A 120 -6.22 1.45 8.42
N LYS A 121 -7.15 0.69 9.01
CA LYS A 121 -7.53 0.85 10.43
C LYS A 121 -6.46 0.35 11.40
N GLU A 122 -5.70 -0.69 11.04
CA GLU A 122 -4.74 -1.30 11.97
C GLU A 122 -3.35 -0.64 11.92
N ASN A 123 -2.94 -0.06 10.79
CA ASN A 123 -1.61 0.52 10.68
C ASN A 123 -1.61 1.82 9.86
N LYS A 124 -1.32 2.95 10.52
CA LYS A 124 -1.21 4.28 9.89
C LYS A 124 -0.19 4.29 8.74
N PHE A 125 0.87 3.47 8.85
CA PHE A 125 1.88 3.31 7.80
C PHE A 125 1.32 2.67 6.53
N ASN A 126 0.49 1.63 6.65
CA ASN A 126 -0.14 0.99 5.49
C ASN A 126 -1.09 1.95 4.77
N TYR A 127 -1.82 2.77 5.53
CA TYR A 127 -2.66 3.81 4.96
C TYR A 127 -1.87 4.83 4.13
N LEU A 128 -0.73 5.30 4.66
CA LEU A 128 0.15 6.23 3.95
C LEU A 128 0.65 5.62 2.63
N LEU A 129 1.10 4.37 2.63
CA LEU A 129 1.53 3.68 1.41
C LEU A 129 0.43 3.63 0.35
N ILE A 130 -0.79 3.21 0.73
CA ILE A 130 -1.91 3.14 -0.20
C ILE A 130 -2.27 4.53 -0.76
N LEU A 131 -2.30 5.53 0.11
CA LEU A 131 -2.58 6.91 -0.28
C LEU A 131 -1.54 7.41 -1.29
N THR A 132 -0.25 7.11 -1.09
CA THR A 132 0.79 7.48 -2.05
C THR A 132 0.67 6.78 -3.39
N THR A 133 0.34 5.48 -3.41
CA THR A 133 0.10 4.77 -4.67
C THR A 133 -1.04 5.43 -5.45
N ILE A 134 -2.12 5.82 -4.76
CA ILE A 134 -3.24 6.53 -5.40
C ILE A 134 -2.80 7.90 -5.93
N ILE A 135 -2.04 8.69 -5.16
CA ILE A 135 -1.56 10.02 -5.58
C ILE A 135 -0.65 9.91 -6.80
N ILE A 136 0.30 8.96 -6.81
CA ILE A 136 1.21 8.75 -7.95
C ILE A 136 0.42 8.37 -9.21
N VAL A 137 -0.53 7.44 -9.09
CA VAL A 137 -1.36 7.02 -10.25
C VAL A 137 -2.25 8.16 -10.74
N LEU A 138 -2.88 8.94 -9.84
CA LEU A 138 -3.68 10.10 -10.22
C LEU A 138 -2.82 11.19 -10.88
N GLY A 139 -1.64 11.48 -10.32
CA GLY A 139 -0.67 12.40 -10.92
C GLY A 139 -0.29 11.96 -12.33
N ALA A 140 -0.02 10.66 -12.52
CA ALA A 140 0.31 10.08 -13.82
C ALA A 140 -0.83 10.21 -14.83
N VAL A 141 -2.08 9.97 -14.42
CA VAL A 141 -3.25 10.15 -15.29
C VAL A 141 -3.38 11.61 -15.72
N VAL A 142 -3.31 12.56 -14.77
CA VAL A 142 -3.46 13.98 -15.07
C VAL A 142 -2.33 14.49 -15.97
N ILE A 143 -1.09 14.10 -15.69
CA ILE A 143 0.07 14.48 -16.51
C ILE A 143 0.01 13.87 -17.90
N SER A 144 -0.36 12.59 -18.02
CA SER A 144 -0.54 11.93 -19.32
C SER A 144 -1.58 12.66 -20.19
N LEU A 145 -2.65 13.18 -19.58
CA LEU A 145 -3.67 13.96 -20.29
C LEU A 145 -3.21 15.38 -20.65
N LEU A 146 -2.48 16.07 -19.77
CA LEU A 146 -2.06 17.46 -19.97
C LEU A 146 -0.87 17.59 -20.93
N GLU A 147 0.02 16.59 -20.95
CA GLU A 147 1.22 16.58 -21.79
C GLU A 147 1.07 15.65 -23.01
N GLU A 148 -0.12 15.06 -23.21
CA GLU A 148 -0.43 14.11 -24.29
C GLU A 148 0.60 12.97 -24.43
N MET A 149 1.19 12.56 -23.30
CA MET A 149 2.26 11.56 -23.26
C MET A 149 1.73 10.16 -22.91
N PRO A 150 2.44 9.09 -23.33
CA PRO A 150 2.16 7.74 -22.89
C PRO A 150 2.04 7.66 -21.35
N PHE A 151 0.99 7.03 -20.82
CA PHE A 151 0.81 6.80 -19.38
C PHE A 151 2.00 6.15 -18.68
N ILE A 152 2.72 5.26 -19.35
CA ILE A 152 3.91 4.58 -18.85
C ILE A 152 5.04 5.58 -18.56
N ASP A 153 5.18 6.61 -19.39
CA ASP A 153 6.15 7.68 -19.20
C ASP A 153 5.65 8.64 -18.10
N ALA A 154 4.35 8.93 -18.07
CA ALA A 154 3.74 9.75 -17.03
C ALA A 154 3.78 9.09 -15.63
N ILE A 155 3.60 7.77 -15.54
CA ILE A 155 3.67 7.02 -14.27
C ILE A 155 5.11 6.86 -13.81
N TRP A 156 6.04 6.64 -14.76
CA TRP A 156 7.48 6.69 -14.48
C TRP A 156 7.87 8.06 -13.92
N TRP A 157 7.54 9.12 -14.64
CA TRP A 157 7.82 10.50 -14.24
C TRP A 157 7.19 10.83 -12.88
N SER A 158 5.93 10.46 -12.67
CA SER A 158 5.22 10.72 -11.42
C SER A 158 5.84 9.97 -10.24
N PHE A 159 6.25 8.72 -10.45
CA PHE A 159 6.92 7.92 -9.43
C PHE A 159 8.28 8.54 -9.06
N VAL A 160 9.13 8.79 -10.06
CA VAL A 160 10.47 9.37 -9.91
C VAL A 160 10.41 10.75 -9.26
N THR A 161 9.42 11.58 -9.63
CA THR A 161 9.20 12.91 -9.06
C THR A 161 8.69 12.84 -7.63
N PHE A 162 7.71 11.99 -7.36
CA PHE A 162 7.14 11.81 -6.02
C PHE A 162 8.17 11.26 -5.02
N THR A 163 9.05 10.36 -5.47
CA THR A 163 10.15 9.82 -4.66
C THR A 163 11.38 10.73 -4.61
N THR A 164 11.28 11.95 -5.16
CA THR A 164 12.35 12.96 -5.21
C THR A 164 13.66 12.48 -5.88
N VAL A 165 13.58 11.52 -6.80
CA VAL A 165 14.75 11.01 -7.54
C VAL A 165 15.10 11.95 -8.69
N GLY A 166 14.10 12.32 -9.50
CA GLY A 166 14.22 13.36 -10.52
C GLY A 166 15.29 13.11 -11.60
N TYR A 167 15.22 11.99 -12.32
CA TYR A 167 16.19 11.69 -13.40
C TYR A 167 16.24 12.74 -14.52
N GLY A 168 15.13 13.43 -14.79
CA GLY A 168 15.05 14.50 -15.80
C GLY A 168 14.97 13.99 -17.24
N ASP A 169 14.65 12.71 -17.43
CA ASP A 169 14.49 12.02 -18.71
C ASP A 169 13.12 12.28 -19.37
N VAL A 170 12.09 12.50 -18.55
CA VAL A 170 10.76 12.96 -19.00
C VAL A 170 10.53 14.38 -18.47
N LEU A 171 10.18 15.31 -19.36
CA LEU A 171 9.97 16.72 -19.04
C LEU A 171 8.51 17.12 -19.22
N ILE A 172 8.04 17.98 -18.32
CA ILE A 172 6.68 18.53 -18.32
C ILE A 172 6.77 19.97 -18.82
N GLU A 173 6.17 20.24 -19.97
CA GLU A 173 6.31 21.53 -20.65
C GLU A 173 5.10 22.43 -20.41
N SER A 174 3.89 21.84 -20.35
CA SER A 174 2.65 22.62 -20.27
C SER A 174 2.53 23.40 -18.96
N PRO A 175 1.94 24.62 -18.99
CA PRO A 175 1.73 25.42 -17.77
C PRO A 175 0.90 24.69 -16.72
N LEU A 176 -0.17 24.00 -17.13
CA LEU A 176 -1.03 23.23 -16.23
C LEU A 176 -0.31 21.99 -15.69
N GLY A 177 0.46 21.29 -16.52
CA GLY A 177 1.28 20.16 -16.11
C GLY A 177 2.30 20.57 -15.05
N LYS A 178 2.93 21.73 -15.19
CA LYS A 178 3.85 22.28 -14.17
C LYS A 178 3.17 22.55 -12.83
N ILE A 179 1.93 23.03 -12.81
CA ILE A 179 1.17 23.22 -11.56
C ILE A 179 0.93 21.87 -10.88
N VAL A 180 0.51 20.86 -11.65
CA VAL A 180 0.31 19.49 -11.14
C VAL A 180 1.63 18.90 -10.63
N ALA A 181 2.73 19.16 -11.34
CA ALA A 181 4.05 18.72 -10.94
C ALA A 181 4.49 19.30 -9.59
N ILE A 182 4.29 20.60 -9.39
CA ILE A 182 4.59 21.27 -8.11
C ILE A 182 3.79 20.63 -6.97
N LEU A 183 2.49 20.38 -7.18
CA LEU A 183 1.65 19.72 -6.17
C LEU A 183 2.15 18.31 -5.86
N LEU A 184 2.53 17.54 -6.89
CA LEU A 184 3.05 16.19 -6.72
C LEU A 184 4.38 16.17 -5.94
N MET A 185 5.27 17.13 -6.21
CA MET A 185 6.53 17.30 -5.48
C MET A 185 6.31 17.61 -3.99
N ILE A 186 5.40 18.54 -3.67
CA ILE A 186 5.07 18.89 -2.28
C ILE A 186 4.52 17.66 -1.53
N LEU A 187 3.64 16.90 -2.17
CA LEU A 187 3.09 15.67 -1.59
C LEU A 187 4.16 14.60 -1.38
N GLY A 188 5.11 14.47 -2.31
CA GLY A 188 6.25 13.55 -2.21
C GLY A 188 7.14 13.84 -1.00
N VAL A 189 7.58 15.09 -0.86
CA VAL A 189 8.38 15.54 0.29
C VAL A 189 7.63 15.35 1.61
N GLY A 190 6.32 15.67 1.64
CA GLY A 190 5.46 15.44 2.80
C GLY A 190 5.41 13.97 3.20
N PHE A 191 5.28 13.06 2.23
CA PHE A 191 5.26 11.62 2.50
C PHE A 191 6.59 11.11 3.07
N ILE A 192 7.73 11.48 2.48
CA ILE A 192 9.06 11.09 2.97
C ILE A 192 9.25 11.60 4.41
N SER A 193 8.80 12.81 4.71
CA SER A 193 8.86 13.40 6.05
C SER A 193 8.03 12.62 7.07
N VAL A 194 6.78 12.30 6.73
CA VAL A 194 5.88 11.55 7.63
C VAL A 194 6.37 10.12 7.83
N THR A 195 6.81 9.43 6.78
CA THR A 195 7.34 8.07 6.88
C THR A 195 8.60 8.03 7.75
N THR A 196 9.54 8.94 7.53
CA THR A 196 10.76 9.06 8.36
C THR A 196 10.41 9.33 9.83
N SER A 197 9.48 10.27 10.10
CA SER A 197 9.03 10.59 11.46
C SER A 197 8.36 9.38 12.15
N THR A 198 7.47 8.69 11.45
CA THR A 198 6.80 7.49 12.01
C THR A 198 7.78 6.36 12.29
N MET A 199 8.81 6.19 11.44
CA MET A 199 9.88 5.20 11.66
C MET A 199 10.75 5.57 12.87
N ALA A 200 11.12 6.84 13.00
CA ALA A 200 11.88 7.34 14.14
C ALA A 200 11.11 7.13 15.47
N VAL A 201 9.82 7.50 15.50
CA VAL A 201 8.95 7.26 16.65
C VAL A 201 8.83 5.77 16.97
N TYR A 202 8.75 4.90 15.96
CA TYR A 202 8.71 3.45 16.18
C TYR A 202 10.01 2.93 16.84
N ILE A 203 11.18 3.39 16.38
CA ILE A 203 12.48 3.01 16.95
C ILE A 203 12.61 3.52 18.38
N ILE A 204 12.34 4.80 18.62
CA ILE A 204 12.42 5.43 19.94
C ILE A 204 11.49 4.72 20.93
N ASN A 205 10.24 4.45 20.53
CA ASN A 205 9.32 3.70 21.38
C ASN A 205 9.84 2.30 21.65
N LYS A 206 10.34 1.57 20.64
CA LYS A 206 10.91 0.23 20.83
C LYS A 206 12.09 0.23 21.81
N GLU A 207 12.95 1.24 21.77
CA GLU A 207 14.05 1.43 22.71
C GLU A 207 13.57 1.82 24.11
N GLY A 208 12.59 2.72 24.20
CA GLY A 208 11.91 3.09 25.45
C GLY A 208 11.23 1.90 26.12
N TYR A 209 10.53 1.06 25.35
CA TYR A 209 9.94 -0.19 25.83
C TYR A 209 11.00 -1.18 26.32
N LYS A 210 12.16 -1.29 25.65
CA LYS A 210 13.27 -2.12 26.14
C LYS A 210 13.85 -1.57 27.46
N LYS A 211 14.02 -0.25 27.59
CA LYS A 211 14.49 0.39 28.83
C LYS A 211 13.50 0.26 29.99
N GLN A 212 12.19 0.40 29.74
CA GLN A 212 11.17 0.18 30.77
C GLN A 212 11.04 -1.29 31.19
N LYS A 213 11.22 -2.23 30.25
CA LYS A 213 11.15 -3.66 30.55
C LYS A 213 12.40 -4.14 31.30
N LYS A 214 13.55 -3.46 31.14
CA LYS A 214 14.69 -3.66 32.02
C LYS A 214 14.34 -3.21 33.43
N GLY A 215 14.24 -4.15 34.36
CA GLY A 215 13.99 -3.83 35.77
C GLY A 215 15.14 -3.03 36.37
N TYR A 216 14.90 -2.34 37.50
CA TYR A 216 15.93 -1.59 38.24
C TYR A 216 17.22 -2.39 38.44
N ARG A 217 17.08 -3.70 38.68
CA ARG A 217 18.19 -4.65 38.82
C ARG A 217 19.07 -4.77 37.57
N GLU A 218 18.48 -4.87 36.38
CA GLU A 218 19.24 -5.04 35.14
C GLU A 218 19.95 -3.74 34.75
N ASN A 219 19.31 -2.59 34.93
CA ASN A 219 19.94 -1.29 34.74
C ASN A 219 21.13 -1.09 35.70
N ALA A 220 20.99 -1.48 36.98
CA ALA A 220 22.07 -1.39 37.94
C ALA A 220 23.24 -2.34 37.60
N ILE A 221 22.95 -3.55 37.10
CA ILE A 221 24.00 -4.50 36.66
C ILE A 221 24.75 -3.96 35.44
N ASP A 222 24.05 -3.36 34.46
CA ASP A 222 24.71 -2.77 33.29
C ASP A 222 25.59 -1.57 33.67
N LEU A 223 25.15 -0.75 34.64
CA LEU A 223 25.94 0.36 35.15
C LEU A 223 27.23 -0.13 35.82
N ILE A 224 27.12 -1.19 36.64
CA ILE A 224 28.27 -1.80 37.30
C ILE A 224 29.25 -2.38 36.26
N LYS A 225 28.75 -3.06 35.22
CA LYS A 225 29.60 -3.55 34.13
C LYS A 225 30.35 -2.42 33.44
N TYR A 226 29.65 -1.34 33.10
CA TYR A 226 30.27 -0.16 32.48
C TYR A 226 31.38 0.45 33.35
N ASN A 227 31.14 0.56 34.66
CA ASN A 227 32.16 1.05 35.59
C ASN A 227 33.35 0.09 35.68
N LEU A 228 33.10 -1.23 35.72
CA LEU A 228 34.17 -2.23 35.72
C LEU A 228 34.98 -2.26 34.42
N ASP A 229 34.36 -1.94 33.28
CA ASP A 229 35.06 -1.81 31.99
C ASP A 229 36.01 -0.60 31.96
N ASN A 230 35.80 0.40 32.84
CA ASN A 230 36.62 1.61 32.99
C ASN A 230 37.19 1.71 34.42
N ILE A 231 37.68 0.58 34.95
CA ILE A 231 38.06 0.48 36.37
C ILE A 231 39.17 1.45 36.78
N ASP A 232 40.06 1.79 35.85
CA ASP A 232 41.21 2.66 36.09
C ASP A 232 40.80 4.11 36.40
N ASP A 233 39.59 4.52 36.00
CA ASP A 233 39.04 5.86 36.22
C ASP A 233 38.18 5.96 37.50
N LEU A 234 37.99 4.86 38.24
CA LEU A 234 37.13 4.83 39.42
C LEU A 234 37.85 5.32 40.68
N SER A 235 37.15 6.12 41.48
CA SER A 235 37.61 6.46 42.82
C SER A 235 37.28 5.36 43.84
N ASP A 236 37.95 5.36 44.99
CA ASP A 236 37.63 4.45 46.10
C ASP A 236 36.16 4.52 46.53
N LYS A 237 35.56 5.71 46.42
CA LYS A 237 34.14 5.93 46.72
C LYS A 237 33.22 5.22 45.72
N ASP A 238 33.58 5.24 44.43
CA ASP A 238 32.80 4.57 43.38
C ASP A 238 32.85 3.04 43.55
N LEU A 239 34.00 2.51 43.98
CA LEU A 239 34.15 1.09 44.33
C LEU A 239 33.25 0.69 45.51
N GLU A 240 33.16 1.54 46.54
CA GLU A 240 32.23 1.31 47.66
C GLU A 240 30.77 1.32 47.22
N ASP A 241 30.37 2.30 46.40
CA ASP A 241 29.00 2.41 45.90
C ASP A 241 28.59 1.20 45.04
N ILE A 242 29.52 0.69 44.22
CA ILE A 242 29.32 -0.56 43.46
C ILE A 242 29.12 -1.75 44.40
N TYR A 243 29.95 -1.88 45.44
CA TYR A 243 29.85 -2.97 46.42
C TYR A 243 28.50 -2.95 47.15
N TYR A 244 28.07 -1.79 47.66
CA TYR A 244 26.79 -1.67 48.36
C TYR A 244 25.60 -1.95 47.43
N THR A 245 25.68 -1.48 46.18
CA THR A 245 24.64 -1.73 45.16
C THR A 245 24.52 -3.23 44.87
N LEU A 246 25.63 -3.94 44.63
CA LEU A 246 25.65 -5.39 44.43
C LEU A 246 25.08 -6.15 45.63
N LYS A 247 25.44 -5.74 46.85
CA LYS A 247 24.95 -6.35 48.10
C LYS A 247 23.43 -6.19 48.23
N ARG A 248 22.88 -5.02 47.92
CA ARG A 248 21.44 -4.74 47.91
C ARG A 248 20.70 -5.57 46.85
N LEU A 249 21.24 -5.66 45.64
CA LEU A 249 20.67 -6.48 44.57
C LEU A 249 20.69 -7.98 44.91
N LYS A 250 21.71 -8.47 45.62
CA LYS A 250 21.76 -9.87 46.08
C LYS A 250 20.67 -10.18 47.09
N HIS A 251 20.37 -9.27 48.01
CA HIS A 251 19.37 -9.47 49.07
C HIS A 251 17.92 -9.35 48.61
N ASN A 252 17.58 -8.46 47.66
CA ASN A 252 16.22 -8.28 47.12
C ASN A 252 15.78 -9.35 46.10
N LYS A 253 16.30 -10.59 46.22
CA LYS A 253 15.99 -11.70 45.29
C LYS A 253 14.94 -12.69 45.85
N LYS A 254 14.30 -12.36 46.98
CA LYS A 254 13.18 -13.10 47.59
C LYS A 254 11.86 -12.43 47.27
#